data_AF-A0A0W8DMB4-F1
#
_entry.id   AF-A0A0W8DMB4-F1
#
_cell.length_a   1.000
_cell.length_b   1.000
_cell.length_c   1.000
_cell.angle_alpha   90.00
_cell.angle_beta   90.00
_cell.angle_gamma   90.00
#
_symmetry.space_group_name_H-M   'P 1'
#
loop_
_entity.id
_entity.type
_entity.pdbx_description
1 polymer ?
#
loop_
_entity_poly.entity_id
_entity_poly.type
_entity_poly.pdbx_seq_one_letter_code
_entity_poly.pdbx_strand_id
1 'polypeptide(L)'
;MRSVIIAFKRVQYPHTGKRLAEHFIRAVKDMDSGILSSIWTVTVDNATNNTAMIRKMNRKLPSEIARLARAAFEENVPESPSATSAQQVVQLSCTAHVLQRAVKEGLAKCPLVDSAIGYFRDLTKKISESTKLTEALQPVCAGMLHEFITPKLDVVTRWTVHGSCWKVFSE
;
A
#
# COMPACT_ATOMS: atom_id res chain seq x y z
N MET A 1 14.03 0.29 -14.01
CA MET A 1 12.58 0.11 -13.77
C MET A 1 11.90 1.45 -14.00
N ARG A 2 10.89 1.53 -14.87
CA ARG A 2 10.12 2.76 -15.09
C ARG A 2 8.84 2.68 -14.27
N SER A 3 8.51 3.76 -13.57
CA SER A 3 7.31 3.86 -12.74
C SER A 3 6.46 5.00 -13.26
N VAL A 4 5.19 4.72 -13.58
CA VAL A 4 4.24 5.72 -14.07
C VAL A 4 3.00 5.67 -13.20
N ILE A 5 2.55 6.85 -12.78
CA ILE A 5 1.32 6.99 -12.01
C ILE A 5 0.16 7.05 -13.01
N ILE A 6 -0.71 6.04 -12.97
CA ILE A 6 -1.91 5.97 -13.83
C ILE A 6 -3.00 6.90 -13.29
N ALA A 7 -3.31 6.79 -11.98
CA ALA A 7 -4.38 7.58 -11.39
C ALA A 7 -4.29 7.65 -9.86
N PHE A 8 -4.78 8.77 -9.30
CA PHE A 8 -5.20 8.87 -7.91
C PHE A 8 -6.72 9.06 -7.87
N LYS A 9 -7.45 8.03 -7.43
CA LYS A 9 -8.92 8.06 -7.40
C LYS A 9 -9.40 8.00 -5.95
N ARG A 10 -10.18 8.99 -5.55
CA ARG A 10 -10.90 8.96 -4.27
C ARG A 10 -12.10 8.01 -4.39
N VAL A 11 -12.07 6.90 -3.66
CA VAL A 11 -13.20 5.97 -3.56
C VAL A 11 -13.96 6.25 -2.26
N GLN A 12 -15.23 6.64 -2.37
CA GLN A 12 -16.08 6.87 -1.21
C GLN A 12 -16.48 5.55 -0.54
N TYR A 13 -16.72 5.58 0.77
CA TYR A 13 -17.24 4.45 1.52
C TYR A 13 -18.63 4.01 0.99
N PRO A 14 -19.02 2.72 1.07
CA PRO A 14 -18.20 1.56 1.47
C PRO A 14 -17.18 1.12 0.42
N HIS A 15 -15.99 0.71 0.86
CA HIS A 15 -14.90 0.21 0.02
C HIS A 15 -15.06 -1.27 -0.32
N THR A 16 -16.13 -1.63 -1.03
CA THR A 16 -16.38 -3.02 -1.44
C THR A 16 -15.49 -3.45 -2.60
N GLY A 17 -15.17 -4.75 -2.69
CA GLY A 17 -14.38 -5.29 -3.81
C GLY A 17 -14.98 -4.99 -5.20
N LYS A 18 -16.31 -4.93 -5.32
CA LYS A 18 -16.99 -4.53 -6.57
C LYS A 18 -16.64 -3.10 -6.96
N ARG A 19 -16.77 -2.15 -6.03
CA ARG A 19 -16.50 -0.73 -6.29
C ARG A 19 -15.03 -0.50 -6.59
N LEU A 20 -14.13 -1.13 -5.84
CA LEU A 20 -12.70 -1.05 -6.09
C LEU A 20 -12.35 -1.56 -7.50
N ALA A 21 -12.92 -2.69 -7.92
CA ALA A 21 -12.67 -3.25 -9.25
C ALA A 21 -13.19 -2.33 -10.37
N GLU A 22 -14.36 -1.73 -10.19
CA GLU A 22 -14.94 -0.78 -11.15
C GLU A 22 -14.10 0.50 -11.26
N HIS A 23 -13.65 1.05 -10.14
CA HIS A 23 -12.77 2.21 -10.13
C HIS A 23 -11.39 1.89 -10.73
N PHE A 24 -10.84 0.72 -10.46
CA PHE A 24 -9.57 0.27 -11.03
C PHE A 24 -9.66 0.18 -12.55
N ILE A 25 -10.63 -0.58 -13.08
CA ILE A 25 -10.81 -0.76 -14.52
C ILE A 25 -11.07 0.58 -15.21
N ARG A 26 -11.91 1.44 -14.60
CA ARG A 26 -12.16 2.78 -15.15
C ARG A 26 -10.90 3.62 -15.19
N ALA A 27 -10.12 3.66 -14.11
CA ALA A 27 -8.88 4.44 -14.06
C ALA A 27 -7.87 4.02 -15.13
N VAL A 28 -7.75 2.71 -15.39
CA VAL A 28 -6.87 2.21 -16.47
C VAL A 28 -7.43 2.61 -17.83
N LYS A 29 -8.74 2.44 -18.07
CA LYS A 29 -9.39 2.86 -19.32
C LYS A 29 -9.28 4.36 -19.60
N ASP A 30 -9.41 5.18 -18.56
CA ASP A 30 -9.30 6.64 -18.66
C ASP A 30 -7.90 7.06 -19.16
N MET A 31 -6.86 6.27 -18.87
CA MET A 31 -5.50 6.50 -19.35
C MET A 31 -5.28 5.90 -20.74
N ASP A 32 -5.39 4.58 -20.85
CA ASP A 32 -5.33 3.84 -22.10
C ASP A 32 -5.98 2.47 -21.90
N SER A 33 -7.03 2.22 -22.68
CA SER A 33 -7.79 0.98 -22.64
C SER A 33 -6.96 -0.27 -22.99
N GLY A 34 -5.91 -0.14 -23.81
CA GLY A 34 -5.00 -1.23 -24.18
C GLY A 34 -4.25 -1.81 -22.99
N ILE A 35 -4.00 -1.01 -21.95
CA ILE A 35 -3.30 -1.43 -20.72
C ILE A 35 -4.06 -2.57 -20.01
N LEU A 36 -5.38 -2.65 -20.13
CA LEU A 36 -6.16 -3.74 -19.50
C LEU A 36 -5.70 -5.13 -19.94
N SER A 37 -5.29 -5.26 -21.21
CA SER A 37 -4.79 -6.51 -21.78
C SER A 37 -3.36 -6.86 -21.32
N SER A 38 -2.63 -5.91 -20.74
CA SER A 38 -1.26 -6.11 -20.25
C SER A 38 -1.17 -6.30 -18.73
N ILE A 39 -2.28 -6.37 -18.00
CA ILE A 39 -2.26 -6.54 -16.54
C ILE A 39 -2.11 -8.02 -16.18
N TRP A 40 -0.96 -8.39 -15.63
CA TRP A 40 -0.67 -9.75 -15.18
C TRP A 40 -0.79 -9.89 -13.67
N THR A 41 -0.30 -8.88 -12.95
CA THR A 41 -0.21 -8.90 -11.49
C THR A 41 -0.69 -7.58 -10.90
N VAL A 42 -1.27 -7.66 -9.71
CA VAL A 42 -1.64 -6.48 -8.92
C VAL A 42 -1.17 -6.69 -7.49
N THR A 43 -0.28 -5.81 -7.04
CA THR A 43 0.27 -5.82 -5.67
C THR A 43 -0.58 -4.94 -4.76
N VAL A 44 -1.08 -5.51 -3.67
CA VAL A 44 -1.99 -4.84 -2.72
C VAL A 44 -1.70 -5.24 -1.29
N ASP A 45 -2.14 -4.43 -0.31
CA ASP A 45 -2.16 -4.89 1.08
C ASP A 45 -3.14 -6.06 1.25
N ASN A 46 -3.01 -6.79 2.36
CA ASN A 46 -3.74 -8.05 2.58
C ASN A 46 -5.16 -7.81 3.11
N ALA A 47 -5.80 -6.70 2.75
CA ALA A 47 -7.18 -6.42 3.09
C ALA A 47 -8.13 -7.31 2.28
N THR A 48 -9.15 -7.87 2.94
CA THR A 48 -10.13 -8.79 2.32
C THR A 48 -10.82 -8.19 1.08
N ASN A 49 -11.07 -6.89 1.09
CA ASN A 49 -11.70 -6.20 -0.03
C ASN A 49 -10.83 -6.15 -1.28
N ASN A 50 -9.50 -6.19 -1.15
CA ASN A 50 -8.61 -6.26 -2.32
C ASN A 50 -8.67 -7.65 -2.96
N THR A 51 -8.75 -8.71 -2.14
CA THR A 51 -8.97 -10.06 -2.66
C THR A 51 -10.32 -10.17 -3.38
N ALA A 52 -11.36 -9.55 -2.82
CA ALA A 52 -12.65 -9.45 -3.50
C ALA A 52 -12.57 -8.63 -4.80
N MET A 53 -11.77 -7.55 -4.82
CA MET A 53 -11.51 -6.73 -6.01
C MET A 53 -10.89 -7.55 -7.14
N ILE A 54 -9.80 -8.26 -6.88
CA ILE A 54 -9.12 -9.07 -7.91
C ILE A 54 -10.04 -10.15 -8.48
N ARG A 55 -10.82 -10.82 -7.62
CA ARG A 55 -11.84 -11.79 -8.08
C ARG A 55 -12.89 -11.14 -8.98
N LYS A 56 -13.31 -9.91 -8.69
CA LYS A 56 -14.27 -9.17 -9.53
C LYS A 56 -13.63 -8.69 -10.83
N MET A 57 -12.37 -8.28 -10.80
CA MET A 57 -11.61 -7.91 -12.00
C MET A 57 -11.48 -9.11 -12.94
N ASN A 58 -11.05 -10.27 -12.46
CA ASN A 58 -10.90 -11.47 -13.31
C ASN A 58 -12.21 -11.93 -13.95
N ARG A 59 -13.37 -11.61 -13.37
CA ARG A 59 -14.68 -11.85 -14.00
C ARG A 59 -15.05 -10.82 -15.06
N LYS A 60 -14.56 -9.58 -14.95
CA LYS A 60 -14.93 -8.46 -15.84
C LYS A 60 -13.90 -8.23 -16.96
N LEU A 61 -12.62 -8.49 -16.73
CA LEU A 61 -11.55 -8.20 -17.69
C LEU A 61 -11.75 -8.92 -19.03
N PRO A 62 -12.13 -10.22 -19.08
CA PRO A 62 -12.31 -10.89 -20.37
C PRO A 62 -13.36 -10.22 -21.25
N SER A 63 -14.51 -9.81 -20.69
CA SER A 63 -15.55 -9.13 -21.46
C SER A 63 -15.14 -7.73 -21.88
N GLU A 64 -14.35 -7.03 -21.06
CA GLU A 64 -13.84 -5.70 -21.41
C GLU A 64 -12.78 -5.74 -22.50
N ILE A 65 -11.86 -6.70 -22.44
CA ILE A 65 -10.84 -6.92 -23.47
C ILE A 65 -11.51 -7.32 -24.78
N ALA A 66 -12.48 -8.25 -24.75
CA ALA A 66 -13.25 -8.63 -25.94
C ALA A 66 -13.99 -7.43 -26.56
N ARG A 67 -14.53 -6.53 -25.75
CA ARG A 67 -15.18 -5.29 -26.21
C ARG A 67 -14.19 -4.35 -26.90
N LEU A 68 -13.00 -4.20 -26.35
CA LEU A 68 -11.94 -3.38 -26.94
C LEU A 68 -11.43 -3.96 -28.25
N ALA A 69 -11.21 -5.28 -28.31
CA ALA A 69 -10.86 -5.97 -29.54
C ALA A 69 -11.92 -5.70 -30.62
N ARG A 70 -13.21 -5.93 -30.33
CA ARG A 70 -14.30 -5.68 -31.30
C ARG A 70 -14.35 -4.23 -31.78
N ALA A 71 -14.19 -3.26 -30.87
CA ALA A 71 -14.15 -1.85 -31.25
C ALA A 71 -12.95 -1.51 -32.16
N ALA A 72 -11.83 -2.22 -32.04
CA ALA A 72 -10.70 -2.11 -32.95
C ALA A 72 -10.92 -2.86 -34.29
N PHE A 73 -11.79 -3.89 -34.31
CA PHE A 73 -12.11 -4.71 -35.49
C PHE A 73 -13.33 -4.24 -36.29
N GLU A 74 -14.07 -3.20 -35.87
CA GLU A 74 -15.14 -2.60 -36.68
C GLU A 74 -14.62 -1.91 -37.97
N GLU A 75 -13.30 -1.87 -38.20
CA GLU A 75 -12.71 -1.53 -39.51
C GLU A 75 -12.42 -2.74 -40.43
N ASN A 76 -12.46 -4.01 -39.98
CA ASN A 76 -12.27 -5.20 -40.86
C ASN A 76 -12.82 -6.52 -40.24
N VAL A 77 -13.65 -7.25 -41.00
CA VAL A 77 -14.35 -8.51 -40.60
C VAL A 77 -13.90 -9.67 -41.53
N PRO A 78 -13.85 -10.96 -41.13
CA PRO A 78 -13.57 -11.58 -39.82
C PRO A 78 -12.51 -12.72 -39.89
N GLU A 79 -11.86 -13.03 -38.77
CA GLU A 79 -11.50 -14.43 -38.48
C GLU A 79 -11.56 -14.70 -36.97
N SER A 80 -12.14 -15.85 -36.62
CA SER A 80 -12.47 -16.29 -35.25
C SER A 80 -11.25 -16.22 -34.30
N PRO A 81 -11.31 -15.51 -33.17
CA PRO A 81 -10.27 -15.65 -32.16
C PRO A 81 -10.49 -16.95 -31.39
N SER A 82 -9.65 -17.94 -31.72
CA SER A 82 -9.42 -19.13 -30.91
C SER A 82 -9.23 -18.72 -29.44
N ALA A 83 -9.81 -19.49 -28.52
CA ALA A 83 -9.78 -19.26 -27.08
C ALA A 83 -8.36 -19.02 -26.54
N THR A 84 -7.91 -17.77 -26.58
CA THR A 84 -6.75 -17.29 -25.83
C THR A 84 -7.04 -17.53 -24.36
N SER A 85 -6.16 -18.30 -23.70
CA SER A 85 -6.19 -18.55 -22.26
C SER A 85 -6.68 -17.32 -21.51
N ALA A 86 -7.81 -17.42 -20.82
CA ALA A 86 -8.44 -16.28 -20.17
C ALA A 86 -7.41 -15.56 -19.29
N GLN A 87 -7.05 -14.33 -19.65
CA GLN A 87 -6.08 -13.54 -18.91
C GLN A 87 -6.53 -13.44 -17.46
N GLN A 88 -5.73 -13.98 -16.55
CA GLN A 88 -6.01 -14.00 -15.13
C GLN A 88 -5.00 -13.12 -14.41
N VAL A 89 -5.51 -12.07 -13.77
CA VAL A 89 -4.72 -11.21 -12.89
C VAL A 89 -4.44 -11.94 -11.59
N VAL A 90 -3.15 -12.06 -11.25
CA VAL A 90 -2.66 -12.64 -10.01
C VAL A 90 -2.50 -11.55 -8.96
N GLN A 91 -3.02 -11.79 -7.76
CA GLN A 91 -2.80 -10.91 -6.63
C GLN A 91 -1.43 -11.21 -5.99
N LEU A 92 -0.62 -10.18 -5.82
CA LEU A 92 0.61 -10.24 -5.03
C LEU A 92 0.40 -9.49 -3.70
N SER A 93 0.95 -10.05 -2.62
CA SER A 93 0.95 -9.39 -1.33
C SER A 93 2.01 -8.28 -1.29
N CYS A 94 1.62 -7.12 -0.77
CA CYS A 94 2.56 -6.05 -0.48
C CYS A 94 3.56 -6.50 0.59
N THR A 95 4.84 -6.59 0.23
CA THR A 95 5.94 -6.99 1.13
C THR A 95 6.00 -6.11 2.38
N ALA A 96 5.78 -4.80 2.24
CA ALA A 96 5.77 -3.89 3.39
C ALA A 96 4.68 -4.25 4.41
N HIS A 97 3.49 -4.64 3.94
CA HIS A 97 2.41 -5.08 4.83
C HIS A 97 2.68 -6.47 5.44
N VAL A 98 3.29 -7.38 4.69
CA VAL A 98 3.71 -8.70 5.21
C VAL A 98 4.74 -8.55 6.32
N LEU A 99 5.78 -7.74 6.10
CA LEU A 99 6.81 -7.45 7.10
C LEU A 99 6.20 -6.80 8.35
N GLN A 100 5.33 -5.81 8.16
CA GLN A 100 4.66 -5.15 9.28
C GLN A 100 3.80 -6.12 10.10
N ARG A 101 3.09 -7.05 9.45
CA ARG A 101 2.35 -8.11 10.16
C ARG A 101 3.29 -9.05 10.92
N ALA A 102 4.41 -9.44 10.32
CA ALA A 102 5.39 -10.31 10.97
C ALA A 102 6.00 -9.65 12.22
N VAL A 103 6.37 -8.36 12.14
CA VAL A 103 6.86 -7.59 13.30
C VAL A 103 5.79 -7.48 14.37
N LYS A 104 4.54 -7.14 14.00
CA LYS A 104 3.43 -7.06 14.94
C LYS A 104 3.19 -8.38 15.68
N GLU A 105 3.20 -9.49 14.95
CA GLU A 105 3.03 -10.82 15.55
C GLU A 105 4.21 -11.20 16.43
N GLY A 106 5.44 -10.85 16.04
CA GLY A 106 6.64 -11.05 16.85
C GLY A 106 6.60 -10.27 18.16
N LEU A 107 6.26 -8.97 18.12
CA LEU A 107 6.15 -8.14 19.32
C LEU A 107 5.06 -8.62 20.27
N ALA A 108 3.93 -9.11 19.74
CA ALA A 108 2.88 -9.71 20.56
C ALA A 108 3.36 -10.93 21.38
N LYS A 109 4.43 -11.60 20.94
CA LYS A 109 5.07 -12.73 21.66
C LYS A 109 6.15 -12.27 22.64
N CYS A 110 6.54 -10.99 22.63
CA CYS A 110 7.60 -10.42 23.45
C CYS A 110 7.11 -9.17 24.21
N PRO A 111 6.27 -9.33 25.25
CA PRO A 111 5.59 -8.20 25.91
C PRO A 111 6.53 -7.21 26.59
N LEU A 112 7.70 -7.67 27.06
CA LEU A 112 8.72 -6.79 27.65
C LEU A 112 9.29 -5.82 26.61
N VAL A 113 9.58 -6.34 25.41
CA VAL A 113 10.08 -5.54 24.30
C VAL A 113 8.98 -4.58 23.84
N ASP A 114 7.75 -5.06 23.63
CA ASP A 114 6.61 -4.21 23.24
C ASP A 114 6.36 -3.07 24.23
N SER A 115 6.43 -3.35 25.53
CA SER A 115 6.28 -2.34 26.59
C SER A 115 7.41 -1.32 26.59
N ALA A 116 8.67 -1.76 26.45
CA ALA A 116 9.82 -0.87 26.38
C ALA A 116 9.72 0.07 25.17
N ILE A 117 9.25 -0.46 24.03
CA ILE A 117 9.02 0.32 22.80
C ILE A 117 7.94 1.37 23.04
N GLY A 118 6.81 0.99 23.64
CA GLY A 118 5.75 1.90 24.01
C GLY A 118 6.28 3.04 24.89
N TYR A 119 7.08 2.71 25.90
CA TYR A 119 7.71 3.69 26.78
C TYR A 119 8.63 4.66 26.03
N PHE A 120 9.52 4.17 25.17
CA PHE A 120 10.40 5.02 24.36
C PHE A 120 9.62 5.95 23.43
N ARG A 121 8.52 5.45 22.82
CA ARG A 121 7.65 6.26 21.96
C ARG A 121 6.97 7.38 22.74
N ASP A 122 6.43 7.07 23.91
CA ASP A 122 5.77 8.06 24.77
C ASP A 122 6.75 9.12 25.27
N LEU A 123 7.98 8.71 25.62
CA LEU A 123 9.04 9.64 26.01
C LEU A 123 9.43 10.56 24.85
N THR A 124 9.68 9.97 23.67
CA THR A 124 10.02 10.71 22.44
C THR A 124 8.92 11.71 22.10
N LYS A 125 7.65 11.28 22.20
CA LYS A 125 6.47 12.13 22.01
C LYS A 125 6.48 13.33 22.97
N LYS A 126 6.58 13.07 24.27
CA LYS A 126 6.61 14.11 25.30
C LYS A 126 7.73 15.12 25.07
N ILE A 127 8.92 14.66 24.69
CA ILE A 127 10.05 15.54 24.39
C ILE A 127 9.75 16.39 23.15
N SER A 128 9.31 15.76 22.06
CA SER A 128 9.05 16.47 20.79
C SER A 128 7.89 17.48 20.88
N GLU A 129 6.90 17.25 21.74
CA GLU A 129 5.74 18.12 21.94
C GLU A 129 6.03 19.23 22.98
N SER A 130 7.17 19.18 23.69
CA SER A 130 7.53 20.15 24.72
C SER A 130 8.85 20.84 24.42
N THR A 131 8.77 22.13 24.07
CA THR A 131 9.94 22.99 23.87
C THR A 131 10.86 22.96 25.08
N LYS A 132 10.30 23.03 26.29
CA LYS A 132 11.06 22.97 27.55
C LYS A 132 11.86 21.68 27.71
N LEU A 133 11.26 20.52 27.38
CA LEU A 133 11.96 19.24 27.47
C LEU A 133 13.02 19.09 26.36
N THR A 134 12.75 19.64 25.18
CA THR A 134 13.70 19.67 24.05
C THR A 134 14.94 20.49 24.40
N GLU A 135 14.76 21.69 24.96
CA GLU A 135 15.85 22.55 25.43
C GLU A 135 16.63 21.91 26.59
N ALA A 136 15.95 21.23 27.51
CA ALA A 136 16.59 20.51 28.60
C ALA A 136 17.40 19.29 28.13
N LEU A 137 17.10 18.71 26.96
CA LEU A 137 17.82 17.57 26.40
C LEU A 137 19.16 17.99 25.75
N GLN A 138 19.24 19.20 25.19
CA GLN A 138 20.47 19.73 24.58
C GLN A 138 21.71 19.69 25.49
N PRO A 139 21.68 20.19 26.74
CA PRO A 139 22.84 20.13 27.62
C PRO A 139 23.19 18.69 28.03
N VAL A 140 22.21 17.78 28.09
CA VAL A 140 22.45 16.36 28.37
C VAL A 140 23.20 15.70 27.20
N CYS A 141 22.80 15.97 25.95
CA CYS A 141 23.51 15.49 24.76
C CYS A 141 24.95 16.05 24.70
N ALA A 142 25.12 17.35 24.98
CA ALA A 142 26.43 17.98 25.03
C ALA A 142 27.34 17.36 26.10
N GLY A 143 26.79 17.05 27.29
CA GLY A 143 27.51 16.38 28.37
C GLY A 143 27.93 14.94 28.02
N MET A 144 27.21 14.27 27.12
CA MET A 144 27.55 12.95 26.61
C MET A 144 28.40 13.00 25.33
N LEU A 145 28.86 14.17 24.89
CA LEU A 145 29.61 14.38 23.64
C LEU A 145 28.87 13.91 22.37
N HIS A 146 27.54 13.97 22.37
CA HIS A 146 26.73 13.65 21.20
C HIS A 146 26.10 14.91 20.62
N GLU A 147 26.04 14.98 19.28
CA GLU A 147 25.28 16.02 18.60
C GLU A 147 23.79 15.90 18.97
N PHE A 148 23.18 17.03 19.31
CA PHE A 148 21.75 17.05 19.59
C PHE A 148 20.97 16.84 18.28
N ILE A 149 20.26 15.72 18.20
CA ILE A 149 19.31 15.43 17.13
C ILE A 149 17.91 15.53 17.71
N THR A 150 17.06 16.38 17.12
CA THR A 150 15.65 16.48 17.51
C THR A 150 15.00 15.11 17.39
N PRO A 151 14.39 14.57 18.47
CA PRO A 151 13.74 13.27 18.41
C PRO A 151 12.60 13.29 17.39
N LYS A 152 12.70 12.44 16.37
CA LYS A 152 11.66 12.29 15.35
C LYS A 152 10.78 11.10 15.70
N LEU A 153 9.50 11.35 15.90
CA LEU A 153 8.53 10.26 15.92
C LEU A 153 8.41 9.66 14.54
N ASP A 154 8.25 8.33 14.51
CA ASP A 154 7.81 7.63 13.31
C ASP A 154 6.55 8.32 12.75
N VAL A 155 6.55 8.57 11.44
CA VAL A 155 5.34 9.09 10.78
C VAL A 155 4.21 8.11 11.02
N VAL A 156 3.10 8.61 11.60
CA VAL A 156 1.86 7.85 11.75
C VAL A 156 1.32 7.57 10.35
N THR A 157 1.62 6.39 9.85
CA THR A 157 0.98 5.81 8.67
C THR A 157 -0.05 4.81 9.15
N ARG A 158 -1.02 4.47 8.28
CA ARG A 158 -2.01 3.41 8.52
C ARG A 158 -1.41 2.10 9.06
N TRP A 159 -0.13 1.83 8.79
CA TRP A 159 0.57 0.60 9.19
C TRP A 159 1.40 0.74 10.47
N THR A 160 1.60 1.96 10.98
CA THR A 160 2.35 2.25 12.21
C THR A 160 1.45 2.68 13.39
N VAL A 161 0.14 2.90 13.17
CA VAL A 161 -0.83 3.38 14.19
C VAL A 161 -0.94 2.44 15.40
N HIS A 162 -0.65 1.14 15.24
CA HIS A 162 -0.66 0.15 16.32
C HIS A 162 0.74 -0.21 16.84
N GLY A 163 1.69 0.74 16.79
CA GLY A 163 3.01 0.60 17.44
C GLY A 163 3.98 -0.37 16.79
N SER A 164 3.67 -0.94 15.61
CA SER A 164 4.33 -2.15 15.11
C SER A 164 5.21 -1.96 13.86
N CYS A 165 5.51 -0.74 13.43
CA CYS A 165 6.45 -0.55 12.33
C CYS A 165 7.29 0.71 12.53
N TRP A 166 8.60 0.53 12.29
CA TRP A 166 9.68 1.33 12.82
C TRP A 166 10.32 2.16 11.71
N LYS A 167 10.63 3.41 12.04
CA LYS A 167 11.52 4.28 11.29
C LYS A 167 12.57 4.86 12.25
N VAL A 168 13.08 4.04 13.18
CA VAL A 168 13.97 4.49 14.27
C VAL A 168 15.46 4.41 13.89
N PHE A 169 15.82 3.77 12.78
CA PHE A 169 17.22 3.64 12.36
C PHE A 169 17.39 3.86 10.86
N SER A 170 17.18 5.10 10.42
CA SER A 170 17.84 5.55 9.18
C SER A 170 18.62 6.81 9.52
N GLU A 171 19.93 6.62 9.61
CA GLU A 171 20.95 7.68 9.52
C GLU A 171 20.73 8.51 8.24
#